data_AF-A0A973W7R7-F1
#
_entry.id   AF-A0A973W7R7-F1
#
_cell.length_a   1.000
_cell.length_b   1.000
_cell.length_c   1.000
_cell.angle_alpha   90.00
_cell.angle_beta   90.00
_cell.angle_gamma   90.00
#
_symmetry.space_group_name_H-M   'P 1'
#
loop_
_entity.id
_entity.type
_entity.pdbx_description
1 polymer ?
#
loop_
_entity_poly.entity_id
_entity_poly.type
_entity_poly.pdbx_seq_one_letter_code
_entity_poly.pdbx_strand_id
1 'polypeptide(L)'
;MTKDSRRQPPITVEEAAELQRARDRMIARDRLVDEMVDNNEMQIKNEHARGGAEIELACAVRGAARAEPGSDALAELERVIARLEMLREEHRRLVAEREWLNTSLREIDNSPSSGDHQRSGHA
;
A
#
# COMPACT_ATOMS: atom_id res chain seq x y z
N MET A 1 27.51 8.36 -53.24
CA MET A 1 27.84 8.32 -51.80
C MET A 1 26.71 7.61 -51.08
N THR A 2 27.05 6.51 -50.44
CA THR A 2 26.18 5.48 -49.87
C THR A 2 25.37 6.00 -48.69
N LYS A 3 24.05 5.80 -48.75
CA LYS A 3 23.15 5.93 -47.61
C LYS A 3 23.40 4.73 -46.69
N ASP A 4 24.18 4.94 -45.64
CA ASP A 4 24.31 3.97 -44.54
C ASP A 4 23.05 4.08 -43.66
N SER A 5 21.94 3.54 -44.17
CA SER A 5 20.79 3.23 -43.34
C SER A 5 21.21 2.10 -42.42
N ARG A 6 21.64 2.44 -41.19
CA ARG A 6 21.78 1.49 -40.08
C ARG A 6 20.42 0.85 -39.82
N ARG A 7 20.08 -0.16 -40.60
CA ARG A 7 18.92 -1.01 -40.40
C ARG A 7 19.27 -1.87 -39.18
N GLN A 8 18.76 -1.48 -38.02
CA GLN A 8 18.83 -2.33 -36.83
C GLN A 8 18.34 -3.73 -37.24
N PRO A 9 19.05 -4.81 -36.84
CA PRO A 9 18.58 -6.16 -37.11
C PRO A 9 17.14 -6.32 -36.57
N PRO A 10 16.26 -7.04 -37.27
CA PRO A 10 14.94 -7.35 -36.73
C PRO A 10 15.09 -8.13 -35.43
N ILE A 11 14.32 -7.75 -34.41
CA ILE A 11 14.30 -8.43 -33.12
C ILE A 11 13.90 -9.89 -33.26
N THR A 12 14.50 -10.77 -32.46
CA THR A 12 14.14 -12.19 -32.43
C THR A 12 12.79 -12.39 -31.74
N VAL A 13 12.20 -13.58 -31.92
CA VAL A 13 10.94 -13.94 -31.23
C VAL A 13 11.16 -13.98 -29.71
N GLU A 14 12.33 -14.44 -29.28
CA GLU A 14 12.72 -14.46 -27.87
C GLU A 14 12.87 -13.04 -27.29
N GLU A 15 13.46 -12.11 -28.04
CA GLU A 15 13.58 -10.70 -27.65
C GLU A 15 12.21 -10.02 -27.57
N ALA A 16 11.33 -10.28 -28.54
CA ALA A 16 9.96 -9.76 -28.51
C ALA A 16 9.16 -10.29 -27.31
N ALA A 17 9.31 -11.59 -26.99
CA ALA A 17 8.67 -12.19 -25.83
C ALA A 17 9.20 -11.62 -24.50
N GLU A 18 10.51 -11.34 -24.41
CA GLU A 18 11.11 -10.70 -23.23
C GLU A 18 10.65 -9.25 -23.06
N LEU A 19 10.58 -8.48 -24.15
CA LEU A 19 10.04 -7.12 -24.11
C LEU A 19 8.59 -7.10 -23.64
N GLN A 20 7.77 -8.05 -24.09
CA GLN A 20 6.40 -8.17 -23.63
C GLN A 20 6.32 -8.52 -22.14
N ARG A 21 7.11 -9.48 -21.66
CA ARG A 21 7.21 -9.80 -20.22
C ARG A 21 7.66 -8.60 -19.39
N ALA A 22 8.64 -7.84 -19.87
CA ALA A 22 9.13 -6.64 -19.20
C ALA A 22 8.04 -5.56 -19.11
N ARG A 23 7.28 -5.36 -20.20
CA ARG A 23 6.12 -4.46 -20.21
C ARG A 23 5.04 -4.90 -19.22
N ASP A 24 4.74 -6.18 -19.16
CA ASP A 24 3.72 -6.72 -18.24
C ASP A 24 4.15 -6.55 -16.77
N ARG A 25 5.43 -6.78 -16.45
CA ARG A 25 5.99 -6.49 -15.12
C ARG A 25 5.88 -5.01 -14.77
N MET A 26 6.21 -4.11 -15.70
CA MET A 26 6.11 -2.67 -15.50
C MET A 26 4.66 -2.27 -15.18
N ILE A 27 3.68 -2.77 -15.95
CA ILE A 27 2.25 -2.46 -15.72
C ILE A 27 1.78 -3.01 -14.38
N ALA A 28 2.17 -4.24 -14.03
CA ALA A 28 1.82 -4.84 -12.74
C ALA A 28 2.42 -4.05 -11.57
N ARG A 29 3.68 -3.62 -11.70
CA ARG A 29 4.36 -2.78 -10.72
C ARG A 29 3.66 -1.43 -10.53
N ASP A 30 3.30 -0.77 -11.63
CA ASP A 30 2.62 0.53 -11.61
C ASP A 30 1.29 0.45 -10.84
N ARG A 31 0.47 -0.57 -11.13
CA ARG A 31 -0.78 -0.83 -10.40
C ARG A 31 -0.56 -1.08 -8.92
N LEU A 32 0.45 -1.86 -8.54
CA LEU A 32 0.76 -2.09 -7.12
C LEU A 32 1.18 -0.79 -6.43
N VAL A 33 1.92 0.09 -7.12
CA VAL A 33 2.31 1.38 -6.55
C VAL A 33 1.08 2.25 -6.30
N ASP A 34 0.11 2.28 -7.20
CA ASP A 34 -1.16 2.99 -6.99
C ASP A 34 -1.92 2.45 -5.76
N GLU A 35 -2.06 1.12 -5.65
CA GLU A 35 -2.68 0.49 -4.47
C GLU A 35 -1.94 0.80 -3.16
N MET A 36 -0.60 0.89 -3.20
CA MET A 36 0.20 1.31 -2.05
C MET A 36 -0.03 2.77 -1.67
N VAL A 37 -0.21 3.66 -2.65
CA VAL A 37 -0.54 5.08 -2.40
C VAL A 37 -1.90 5.18 -1.71
N ASP A 38 -2.91 4.48 -2.24
CA ASP A 38 -4.25 4.46 -1.67
C ASP A 38 -4.26 3.90 -0.24
N ASN A 39 -3.56 2.79 0.00
CA ASN A 39 -3.42 2.22 1.34
C ASN A 39 -2.73 3.19 2.31
N ASN A 40 -1.66 3.89 1.88
CA ASN A 40 -1.00 4.90 2.70
C ASN A 40 -1.94 6.06 3.05
N GLU A 41 -2.73 6.54 2.09
CA GLU A 41 -3.73 7.59 2.32
C GLU A 41 -4.76 7.14 3.37
N MET A 42 -5.25 5.91 3.25
CA MET A 42 -6.20 5.33 4.21
C MET A 42 -5.60 5.17 5.61
N GLN A 43 -4.31 4.80 5.71
CA GLN A 43 -3.61 4.75 7.01
C GLN A 43 -3.53 6.12 7.67
N ILE A 44 -3.18 7.16 6.92
CA ILE A 44 -3.12 8.54 7.45
C ILE A 44 -4.51 9.00 7.92
N LYS A 45 -5.55 8.76 7.13
CA LYS A 45 -6.93 9.07 7.52
C LYS A 45 -7.35 8.32 8.80
N ASN A 46 -7.01 7.04 8.89
CA ASN A 46 -7.28 6.23 10.08
C ASN A 46 -6.54 6.75 11.31
N GLU A 47 -5.26 7.13 11.17
CA GLU A 47 -4.45 7.68 12.27
C GLU A 47 -5.07 8.96 12.82
N HIS A 48 -5.47 9.91 11.95
CA HIS A 48 -6.16 11.12 12.36
C HIS A 48 -7.50 10.83 13.05
N ALA A 49 -8.31 9.92 12.49
CA ALA A 49 -9.58 9.54 13.09
C ALA A 49 -9.40 8.90 14.47
N ARG A 50 -8.35 8.07 14.64
CA ARG A 50 -8.01 7.42 15.91
C ARG A 50 -7.57 8.44 16.95
N GLY A 51 -6.70 9.38 16.58
CA GLY A 51 -6.31 10.48 17.47
C GLY A 51 -7.49 11.32 17.95
N GLY A 52 -8.46 11.60 17.06
CA GLY A 52 -9.73 12.24 17.44
C GLY A 52 -10.56 11.40 18.42
N ALA A 53 -10.74 10.11 18.12
CA ALA A 53 -11.49 9.19 18.98
C ALA A 53 -10.85 8.99 20.37
N GLU A 54 -9.52 9.07 20.48
CA GLU A 54 -8.81 9.02 21.77
C GLU A 54 -9.10 10.25 22.64
N ILE A 55 -9.20 11.43 22.03
CA ILE A 55 -9.59 12.66 22.73
C ILE A 55 -11.05 12.57 23.17
N GLU A 56 -11.94 12.12 22.29
CA GLU A 56 -13.35 11.87 22.61
C GLU A 56 -13.48 10.88 23.78
N LEU A 57 -12.68 9.80 23.77
CA LEU A 57 -12.68 8.79 24.84
C LEU A 57 -12.27 9.42 26.17
N ALA A 58 -11.20 10.21 26.21
CA ALA A 58 -10.76 10.89 27.42
C ALA A 58 -11.86 11.83 27.98
N CYS A 59 -12.59 12.53 27.10
CA CYS A 59 -13.72 13.35 27.47
C CYS A 59 -14.90 12.52 28.01
N ALA A 60 -15.26 11.43 27.34
CA ALA A 60 -16.35 10.54 27.72
C ALA A 60 -16.09 9.85 29.06
N VAL A 61 -14.85 9.38 29.30
CA VAL A 61 -14.43 8.80 30.59
C VAL A 61 -14.60 9.82 31.72
N ARG A 62 -14.15 11.06 31.51
CA ARG A 62 -14.32 12.14 32.51
C ARG A 62 -15.80 12.47 32.74
N GLY A 63 -16.61 12.47 31.69
CA GLY A 63 -18.05 12.72 31.75
C GLY A 63 -18.78 11.63 32.54
N ALA A 64 -18.51 10.36 32.23
CA ALA A 64 -19.06 9.20 32.91
C ALA A 64 -18.69 9.17 34.40
N ALA A 65 -17.47 9.56 34.77
CA ALA A 65 -17.05 9.63 36.17
C ALA A 65 -17.80 10.68 37.01
N ARG A 66 -18.44 11.66 36.35
CA ARG A 66 -19.21 12.75 36.98
C ARG A 66 -20.71 12.64 36.69
N ALA A 67 -21.14 11.50 36.15
CA ALA A 67 -22.48 11.30 35.65
C ALA A 67 -23.49 11.18 36.78
N GLU A 68 -24.58 11.94 36.70
CA GLU A 68 -25.73 11.75 37.56
C GLU A 68 -26.51 10.48 37.15
N PRO A 69 -27.24 9.85 38.10
CA PRO A 69 -28.10 8.72 37.79
C PRO A 69 -29.10 9.04 36.68
N GLY A 70 -29.15 8.21 35.63
CA GLY A 70 -30.04 8.39 34.48
C GLY A 70 -29.49 9.27 33.34
N SER A 71 -28.22 9.69 33.41
CA SER A 71 -27.58 10.40 32.29
C SER A 71 -27.01 9.44 31.22
N ASP A 72 -27.00 9.89 29.97
CA ASP A 72 -26.50 9.12 28.81
C ASP A 72 -24.97 8.99 28.74
N ALA A 73 -24.24 9.43 29.76
CA ALA A 73 -22.78 9.51 29.75
C ALA A 73 -22.10 8.13 29.62
N LEU A 74 -22.70 7.08 30.20
CA LEU A 74 -22.21 5.70 30.05
C LEU A 74 -22.46 5.17 28.63
N ALA A 75 -23.63 5.45 28.06
CA ALA A 75 -23.93 5.05 26.69
C ALA A 75 -23.02 5.76 25.68
N GLU A 76 -22.68 7.03 25.91
CA GLU A 76 -21.70 7.75 25.08
C GLU A 76 -20.29 7.15 25.23
N LEU A 77 -19.87 6.83 26.46
CA LEU A 77 -18.60 6.15 26.68
C LEU A 77 -18.50 4.83 25.91
N GLU A 78 -19.54 4.00 25.96
CA GLU A 78 -19.60 2.74 25.21
C GLU A 78 -19.53 2.96 23.69
N ARG A 79 -20.24 3.96 23.15
CA ARG A 79 -20.18 4.31 21.72
C ARG A 79 -18.76 4.71 21.29
N VAL A 80 -18.11 5.55 22.07
CA VAL A 80 -16.76 6.03 21.75
C VAL A 80 -15.73 4.90 21.84
N ILE A 81 -15.84 4.01 22.84
CA ILE A 81 -15.01 2.79 22.94
C ILE A 81 -15.19 1.92 21.69
N ALA A 82 -16.44 1.63 21.31
CA ALA A 82 -16.72 0.81 20.14
C ALA A 82 -16.14 1.41 18.84
N ARG A 83 -16.28 2.73 18.67
CA ARG A 83 -15.69 3.46 17.54
C ARG A 83 -14.16 3.36 17.52
N LEU A 84 -13.51 3.52 18.67
CA LEU A 84 -12.04 3.41 18.76
C LEU A 84 -11.56 2.00 18.41
N GLU A 85 -12.27 0.96 18.88
CA GLU A 85 -11.94 -0.43 18.53
C GLU A 85 -12.10 -0.72 17.04
N MET A 86 -13.15 -0.20 16.40
CA MET A 86 -13.30 -0.30 14.94
C MET A 86 -12.11 0.35 14.20
N LEU A 87 -11.67 1.53 14.63
CA LEU A 87 -10.53 2.21 14.02
C LEU A 87 -9.22 1.43 14.22
N ARG A 88 -9.05 0.76 15.37
CA ARG A 88 -7.89 -0.11 15.65
C ARG A 88 -7.89 -1.37 14.79
N GLU A 89 -9.06 -1.98 14.57
CA GLU A 89 -9.19 -3.12 13.65
C GLU A 89 -8.86 -2.70 12.21
N GLU A 90 -9.41 -1.57 11.77
CA GLU A 90 -9.14 -1.03 10.44
C GLU A 90 -7.64 -0.73 10.25
N HIS A 91 -6.97 -0.19 11.27
CA HIS A 91 -5.53 0.00 11.23
C HIS A 91 -4.77 -1.32 11.04
N ARG A 92 -5.15 -2.38 11.77
CA ARG A 92 -4.54 -3.71 11.63
C ARG A 92 -4.74 -4.28 10.22
N ARG A 93 -5.94 -4.12 9.65
CA ARG A 93 -6.24 -4.52 8.26
C ARG A 93 -5.34 -3.78 7.27
N LEU A 94 -5.22 -2.46 7.40
CA LEU A 94 -4.41 -1.63 6.49
C LEU A 94 -2.91 -1.95 6.59
N VAL A 95 -2.41 -2.25 7.79
CA VAL A 95 -1.01 -2.68 8.00
C VAL A 95 -0.76 -4.02 7.31
N ALA A 96 -1.65 -5.01 7.49
CA ALA A 96 -1.52 -6.31 6.84
C ALA A 96 -1.55 -6.19 5.31
N GLU A 97 -2.45 -5.36 4.78
CA GLU A 97 -2.51 -5.06 3.35
C GLU A 97 -1.22 -4.41 2.85
N ARG A 98 -0.66 -3.44 3.57
CA ARG A 98 0.64 -2.83 3.24
C ARG A 98 1.77 -3.86 3.20
N GLU A 99 1.81 -4.78 4.17
CA GLU A 99 2.82 -5.84 4.21
C GLU A 99 2.71 -6.78 3.01
N TRP A 100 1.47 -7.13 2.65
CA TRP A 100 1.19 -7.91 1.44
C TRP A 100 1.63 -7.16 0.18
N LEU A 101 1.23 -5.90 0.00
CA LEU A 101 1.63 -5.06 -1.16
C LEU A 101 3.15 -4.94 -1.29
N ASN A 102 3.85 -4.71 -0.18
CA ASN A 102 5.32 -4.66 -0.17
C ASN A 102 5.96 -6.00 -0.58
N THR A 103 5.35 -7.11 -0.18
CA THR A 103 5.82 -8.45 -0.54
C THR A 103 5.61 -8.69 -2.04
N SER A 104 4.41 -8.41 -2.54
CA SER A 104 4.07 -8.50 -3.97
C SER A 104 4.99 -7.65 -4.84
N LEU A 105 5.32 -6.43 -4.42
CA LEU A 105 6.25 -5.57 -5.15
C LEU A 105 7.66 -6.17 -5.22
N ARG A 106 8.17 -6.72 -4.10
CA ARG A 106 9.48 -7.39 -4.08
C ARG A 106 9.52 -8.62 -4.99
N GLU A 107 8.43 -9.38 -5.08
CA GLU A 107 8.35 -10.54 -5.97
C GLU A 107 8.45 -10.14 -7.45
N ILE A 108 7.85 -9.00 -7.83
CA ILE A 108 7.97 -8.44 -9.18
C ILE A 108 9.41 -7.95 -9.43
N ASP A 109 9.99 -7.21 -8.49
CA ASP A 109 11.33 -6.64 -8.65
C ASP A 109 12.44 -7.71 -8.67
N ASN A 110 12.26 -8.83 -7.96
CA ASN A 110 13.20 -9.96 -7.92
C ASN A 110 12.99 -11.00 -9.04
N SER A 111 11.99 -10.81 -9.91
CA SER A 111 11.75 -11.72 -11.03
C SER A 111 12.92 -11.64 -12.03
N PRO A 112 13.60 -12.75 -12.33
CA PRO A 112 14.78 -12.73 -13.19
C PRO A 112 14.46 -12.09 -14.55
N SER A 113 15.23 -11.06 -14.92
CA SER A 113 15.24 -10.51 -16.27
C SER A 113 16.30 -11.23 -17.08
N SER A 114 15.98 -11.64 -18.31
CA SER A 114 16.94 -12.34 -19.19
C SER A 114 18.19 -11.49 -19.50
N GLY A 115 18.11 -10.18 -19.25
CA GLY A 115 19.21 -9.21 -19.40
C GLY A 115 20.22 -9.15 -18.24
N ASP A 116 19.93 -9.73 -17.07
CA ASP A 116 20.84 -9.66 -15.91
C ASP A 116 22.07 -10.56 -16.07
N HIS A 117 22.01 -11.56 -16.95
CA HIS A 117 23.16 -12.43 -17.25
C HIS A 117 24.20 -11.79 -18.19
N GLN A 118 23.89 -10.68 -18.86
CA GLN A 118 24.82 -10.05 -19.81
C GLN A 118 25.68 -8.93 -19.20
N ARG A 119 25.38 -8.44 -17.98
CA ARG A 119 26.16 -7.38 -17.31
C ARG A 119 27.30 -7.87 -16.41
N SER A 120 27.58 -9.18 -16.36
CA SER A 120 28.68 -9.77 -15.58
C SER A 120 30.04 -9.74 -16.31
N GLY A 121 30.14 -9.20 -17.51
CA GLY A 121 31.35 -9.27 -18.34
C GLY A 121 31.95 -7.91 -18.65
N HIS A 122 32.59 -7.25 -17.68
CA HIS A 122 33.75 -6.38 -17.92
C HIS A 122 34.47 -6.12 -16.59
N ALA A 123 35.53 -6.89 -16.35
CA ALA A 123 36.68 -6.53 -15.54
C ALA A 123 37.80 -6.06 -16.49
#